data_AF-B3T927-F1
#
_entry.id   AF-B3T927-F1
#
_cell.length_a   1.000
_cell.length_b   1.000
_cell.length_c   1.000
_cell.angle_alpha   90.00
_cell.angle_beta   90.00
_cell.angle_gamma   90.00
#
_symmetry.space_group_name_H-M   'P 1'
#
loop_
_entity.id
_entity.type
_entity.pdbx_description
1 polymer ?
#
loop_
_entity_poly.entity_id
_entity_poly.type
_entity_poly.pdbx_seq_one_letter_code
_entity_poly.pdbx_strand_id
1 'polypeptide(L)'
;MNGRTREKKYCEVADIEGEYCHLCGALSTERQLVIHHKDNNNSNNDISNLTLLCRTCNYNTHPRMAERPVALCESSNAYPTALSVNRMKERGCRKYILEKMINNNSANYKRLIVSSAEFMNISPVTTKRYLDKMCSDEGILKRPAGVVQVKQNWEELVSLTDLEIMNEIKETNEQLKQANSGED
;
A
#
# COMPACT_ATOMS: atom_id res chain seq x y z
N MET A 1 -4.97 33.39 -23.91
CA MET A 1 -5.06 34.86 -23.70
C MET A 1 -3.84 35.56 -24.31
N ASN A 2 -4.00 36.70 -25.00
CA ASN A 2 -2.87 37.50 -25.50
C ASN A 2 -2.28 38.41 -24.39
N GLY A 3 -1.10 39.00 -24.61
CA GLY A 3 -0.40 39.80 -23.59
C GLY A 3 -1.20 41.01 -23.06
N ARG A 4 -1.80 41.81 -23.96
CA ARG A 4 -2.60 43.00 -23.58
C ARG A 4 -3.87 42.63 -22.81
N THR A 5 -4.57 41.58 -23.23
CA THR A 5 -5.76 41.07 -22.53
C THR A 5 -5.39 40.56 -21.14
N ARG A 6 -4.21 39.97 -20.97
CA ARG A 6 -3.72 39.48 -19.67
C ARG A 6 -3.48 40.61 -18.70
N GLU A 7 -2.85 41.69 -19.15
CA GLU A 7 -2.61 42.87 -18.32
C GLU A 7 -3.94 43.51 -17.88
N LYS A 8 -4.88 43.68 -18.81
CA LYS A 8 -6.22 44.22 -18.48
C LYS A 8 -6.96 43.34 -17.46
N LYS A 9 -6.97 42.02 -17.67
CA LYS A 9 -7.61 41.06 -16.76
C LYS A 9 -6.93 41.01 -15.39
N TYR A 10 -5.62 41.21 -15.34
CA TYR A 10 -4.89 41.26 -14.08
C TYR A 10 -5.38 42.42 -13.23
N CYS A 11 -5.47 43.63 -13.79
CA CYS A 11 -6.01 44.79 -13.08
C CYS A 11 -7.45 44.57 -12.64
N GLU A 12 -8.32 44.05 -13.53
CA GLU A 12 -9.73 43.76 -13.18
C GLU A 12 -9.85 42.80 -11.99
N VAL A 13 -9.05 41.74 -11.93
CA VAL A 13 -9.08 40.77 -10.82
C VAL A 13 -8.49 41.38 -9.54
N ALA A 14 -7.40 42.15 -9.66
CA ALA A 14 -6.77 42.83 -8.52
C ALA A 14 -7.71 43.87 -7.89
N ASP A 15 -8.50 44.59 -8.68
CA ASP A 15 -9.46 45.58 -8.20
C ASP A 15 -10.65 44.93 -7.47
N ILE A 16 -11.04 43.71 -7.85
CA ILE A 16 -12.19 43.00 -7.28
C ILE A 16 -11.81 42.15 -6.06
N GLU A 17 -10.81 41.27 -6.21
CA GLU A 17 -10.44 40.28 -5.18
C GLU A 17 -9.24 40.75 -4.32
N GLY A 18 -8.53 41.79 -4.77
CA GLY A 18 -7.32 42.31 -4.12
C GLY A 18 -6.02 41.78 -4.74
N GLU A 19 -4.95 42.58 -4.67
CA GLU A 19 -3.66 42.25 -5.30
C GLU A 19 -2.75 41.40 -4.39
N TYR A 20 -3.17 40.17 -4.10
CA TYR A 20 -2.38 39.21 -3.33
C TYR A 20 -2.57 37.77 -3.82
N CYS A 21 -1.71 36.86 -3.36
CA CYS A 21 -1.86 35.44 -3.65
C CYS A 21 -2.97 34.82 -2.81
N HIS A 22 -4.04 34.36 -3.46
CA HIS A 22 -5.22 33.80 -2.80
C HIS A 22 -5.01 32.43 -2.10
N LEU A 23 -3.82 31.83 -2.21
CA LEU A 23 -3.47 30.60 -1.51
C LEU A 23 -2.52 30.80 -0.32
N CYS A 24 -1.56 31.72 -0.41
CA CYS A 24 -0.55 31.91 0.64
C CYS A 24 -0.50 33.32 1.23
N GLY A 25 -1.34 34.24 0.75
CA GLY A 25 -1.41 35.63 1.24
C GLY A 25 -0.28 36.55 0.79
N ALA A 26 0.72 36.05 0.06
CA ALA A 26 1.86 36.86 -0.38
C ALA A 26 1.43 38.04 -1.26
N LEU A 27 1.98 39.22 -0.99
CA LEU A 27 1.69 40.45 -1.73
C LEU A 27 2.46 40.51 -3.05
N SER A 28 2.02 41.37 -3.98
CA SER A 28 2.70 41.64 -5.26
C SER A 28 4.12 42.18 -5.09
N THR A 29 4.41 42.85 -3.96
CA THR A 29 5.74 43.34 -3.58
C THR A 29 6.69 42.23 -3.12
N GLU A 30 6.16 41.14 -2.57
CA GLU A 30 6.96 40.03 -2.03
C GLU A 30 7.21 38.95 -3.08
N ARG A 31 6.22 38.68 -3.94
CA ARG A 31 6.28 37.64 -4.96
C ARG A 31 5.53 38.07 -6.22
N GLN A 32 6.05 37.65 -7.37
CA GLN A 32 5.34 37.86 -8.64
C GLN A 32 4.03 37.05 -8.65
N LEU A 33 2.92 37.77 -8.77
CA LEU A 33 1.58 37.22 -8.97
C LEU A 33 1.32 36.96 -10.45
N VAL A 34 0.55 35.93 -10.72
CA VAL A 34 0.10 35.54 -12.06
C VAL A 34 -1.38 35.19 -12.01
N ILE A 35 -2.08 35.48 -13.11
CA ILE A 35 -3.45 35.01 -13.32
C ILE A 35 -3.45 33.48 -13.37
N HIS A 36 -4.30 32.89 -12.56
CA HIS A 36 -4.59 31.47 -12.47
C HIS A 36 -6.06 31.21 -12.85
N HIS A 37 -6.30 30.19 -13.67
CA HIS A 37 -7.62 29.72 -14.06
C HIS A 37 -8.08 28.63 -13.10
N LYS A 38 -9.17 28.87 -12.36
CA LYS A 38 -9.69 27.94 -11.33
C LYS A 38 -10.06 26.57 -11.93
N ASP A 39 -10.54 26.55 -13.17
CA ASP A 39 -10.88 25.34 -13.93
C ASP A 39 -9.72 24.73 -14.74
N ASN A 40 -8.51 25.30 -14.65
CA ASN A 40 -7.32 24.92 -15.42
C ASN A 40 -7.50 24.98 -16.95
N ASN A 41 -8.50 25.72 -17.44
CA ASN A 41 -8.77 25.88 -18.86
C ASN A 41 -8.35 27.27 -19.35
N ASN A 42 -7.22 27.35 -20.05
CA ASN A 42 -6.65 28.60 -20.56
C ASN A 42 -7.55 29.34 -21.59
N SER A 43 -8.61 28.70 -22.07
CA SER A 43 -9.60 29.30 -22.97
C SER A 43 -10.74 30.00 -22.22
N ASN A 44 -10.99 29.64 -20.96
CA ASN A 44 -12.07 30.21 -20.15
C ASN A 44 -11.61 31.49 -19.43
N ASN A 45 -11.82 32.65 -20.05
CA ASN A 45 -11.31 33.93 -19.56
C ASN A 45 -12.34 34.74 -18.76
N ASP A 46 -13.39 34.10 -18.27
CA ASP A 46 -14.40 34.74 -17.42
C ASP A 46 -13.79 35.18 -16.10
N ILE A 47 -14.11 36.39 -15.65
CA ILE A 47 -13.49 37.01 -14.46
C ILE A 47 -13.68 36.14 -13.22
N SER A 48 -14.85 35.52 -13.05
CA SER A 48 -15.15 34.62 -11.95
C SER A 48 -14.27 33.36 -11.92
N ASN A 49 -13.75 32.94 -13.07
CA ASN A 49 -12.84 31.80 -13.23
C ASN A 49 -11.37 32.18 -13.06
N LEU A 50 -11.04 33.48 -12.96
CA LEU A 50 -9.68 33.94 -12.75
C LEU A 50 -9.43 34.23 -11.28
N THR A 51 -8.18 34.07 -10.84
CA THR A 51 -7.70 34.51 -9.52
C THR A 51 -6.20 34.78 -9.57
N LEU A 52 -5.66 35.49 -8.58
CA LEU A 52 -4.23 35.79 -8.49
C LEU A 52 -3.51 34.81 -7.57
N LEU A 53 -2.49 34.14 -8.11
CA LEU A 53 -1.60 33.27 -7.35
C LEU A 53 -0.14 33.68 -7.57
N CYS A 54 0.72 33.49 -6.56
CA CYS A 54 2.16 33.56 -6.80
C CYS A 54 2.60 32.39 -7.70
N ARG A 55 3.73 32.56 -8.42
CA ARG A 55 4.24 31.51 -9.32
C ARG A 55 4.35 30.13 -8.67
N THR A 56 4.81 30.06 -7.42
CA THR A 56 4.96 28.81 -6.66
C THR A 56 3.61 28.15 -6.40
N CYS A 57 2.63 28.91 -5.91
CA CYS A 57 1.29 28.40 -5.67
C CYS A 57 0.62 27.94 -6.97
N ASN A 58 0.72 28.75 -8.04
CA ASN A 58 0.19 28.39 -9.35
C ASN A 58 0.80 27.08 -9.88
N TYR A 59 2.11 26.90 -9.72
CA TYR A 59 2.81 25.68 -10.09
C TYR A 59 2.36 24.46 -9.26
N ASN A 60 2.22 24.62 -7.95
CA ASN A 60 1.80 23.53 -7.07
C ASN A 60 0.35 23.09 -7.32
N THR A 61 -0.54 24.02 -7.66
CA THR A 61 -1.95 23.69 -7.98
C THR A 61 -2.05 22.97 -9.32
N HIS A 62 -1.28 23.41 -10.33
CA HIS A 62 -1.29 22.82 -11.67
C HIS A 62 0.14 22.61 -12.19
N PRO A 63 0.81 21.54 -11.75
CA PRO A 63 2.11 21.17 -12.28
C PRO A 63 2.03 21.01 -13.80
N ARG A 64 3.08 21.41 -14.52
CA ARG A 64 3.13 21.23 -15.99
C ARG A 64 2.94 19.74 -16.29
N MET A 65 2.25 19.40 -17.38
CA MET A 65 1.97 18.00 -17.71
C MET A 65 3.22 17.10 -17.79
N ALA A 66 4.38 17.65 -18.19
CA ALA A 66 5.66 16.94 -18.22
C ALA A 66 6.31 16.73 -16.83
N GLU A 67 5.92 17.53 -15.83
CA GLU A 67 6.44 17.54 -14.46
C GLU A 67 5.41 17.04 -13.45
N ARG A 68 4.18 16.73 -13.90
CA ARG A 68 3.14 16.10 -13.10
C ARG A 68 3.68 14.73 -12.69
N PRO A 69 3.75 14.41 -11.39
CA PRO A 69 4.03 13.04 -10.99
C PRO A 69 2.92 12.19 -11.59
N VAL A 70 3.25 11.38 -12.59
CA VAL A 70 2.38 10.29 -12.96
C VAL A 70 2.21 9.51 -11.66
N ALA A 71 0.97 9.28 -11.24
CA ALA A 71 0.71 8.35 -10.13
C ALA A 71 1.04 6.93 -10.63
N LEU A 72 2.33 6.67 -10.87
CA LEU A 72 2.91 5.39 -11.20
C LEU A 72 3.55 4.88 -9.92
N CYS A 73 2.72 4.31 -9.06
CA CYS A 73 3.18 3.27 -8.15
C CYS A 73 3.27 1.91 -8.86
N GLU A 74 3.49 1.91 -10.18
CA GLU A 74 3.80 0.71 -10.95
C GLU A 74 5.25 0.83 -11.43
N SER A 75 6.15 0.17 -10.70
CA SER A 75 7.46 -0.11 -11.27
C SER A 75 7.26 -1.17 -12.35
N SER A 76 7.52 -0.86 -13.61
CA SER A 76 7.60 -1.80 -14.74
C SER A 76 8.84 -2.72 -14.66
N ASN A 77 9.32 -3.02 -13.45
CA ASN A 77 10.46 -3.89 -13.23
C ASN A 77 10.03 -5.34 -13.45
N ALA A 78 10.70 -6.03 -14.37
CA ALA A 78 10.53 -7.47 -14.58
C ALA A 78 10.90 -8.31 -13.34
N TYR A 79 11.60 -7.70 -12.38
CA TYR A 79 12.00 -8.34 -11.13
C TYR A 79 11.09 -7.93 -9.97
N PRO A 80 10.66 -8.89 -9.12
CA PRO A 80 9.82 -8.59 -7.98
C PRO A 80 10.56 -7.68 -6.99
N THR A 81 9.85 -6.69 -6.46
CA THR A 81 10.37 -5.82 -5.40
C THR A 81 10.66 -6.62 -4.13
N ALA A 82 11.56 -6.12 -3.28
CA ALA A 82 11.84 -6.73 -1.98
C ALA A 82 10.55 -6.88 -1.13
N LEU A 83 9.62 -5.93 -1.23
CA LEU A 83 8.34 -6.00 -0.52
C LEU A 83 7.44 -7.12 -1.07
N SER A 84 7.36 -7.28 -2.40
CA SER A 84 6.58 -8.37 -3.00
C SER A 84 7.20 -9.74 -2.68
N VAL A 85 8.54 -9.87 -2.73
CA VAL A 85 9.24 -11.09 -2.30
C VAL A 85 8.93 -11.41 -0.83
N ASN A 86 9.01 -10.42 0.06
CA ASN A 86 8.72 -10.61 1.47
C ASN A 86 7.27 -11.03 1.72
N ARG A 87 6.30 -10.45 1.01
CA ARG A 87 4.88 -10.86 1.11
C ARG A 87 4.67 -12.30 0.64
N MET A 88 5.29 -12.69 -0.48
CA MET A 88 5.22 -14.07 -0.98
C MET A 88 5.86 -15.06 -0.01
N LYS A 89 7.05 -14.76 0.51
CA LYS A 89 7.75 -15.61 1.47
C LYS A 89 7.01 -15.72 2.80
N GLU A 90 6.39 -14.63 3.28
CA GLU A 90 5.54 -14.67 4.48
C GLU A 90 4.34 -15.60 4.28
N ARG A 91 3.60 -15.46 3.16
CA ARG A 91 2.46 -16.34 2.83
C ARG A 91 2.87 -17.81 2.80
N GLY A 92 3.97 -18.13 2.11
CA GLY A 92 4.47 -19.50 2.04
C GLY A 92 4.90 -20.06 3.40
N CYS A 93 5.56 -19.24 4.23
CA CYS A 93 5.95 -19.63 5.58
C CYS A 93 4.73 -19.91 6.47
N ARG A 94 3.67 -19.08 6.37
CA ARG A 94 2.41 -19.30 7.09
C ARG A 94 1.76 -20.61 6.68
N LYS A 95 1.67 -20.89 5.36
CA LYS A 95 1.14 -22.14 4.82
C LYS A 95 1.82 -23.37 5.39
N TYR A 96 3.15 -23.41 5.33
CA TYR A 96 3.93 -24.52 5.88
C TYR A 96 3.71 -24.73 7.38
N ILE A 97 3.69 -23.64 8.15
CA ILE A 97 3.46 -23.72 9.61
C ILE A 97 2.06 -24.27 9.90
N LEU A 98 1.04 -23.76 9.21
CA LEU A 98 -0.35 -24.17 9.43
C LEU A 98 -0.59 -25.62 9.05
N GLU A 99 -0.03 -26.07 7.93
CA GLU A 99 -0.07 -27.47 7.52
C GLU A 99 0.50 -28.38 8.62
N LYS A 100 1.66 -28.01 9.20
CA LYS A 100 2.21 -28.75 10.35
C LYS A 100 1.34 -28.71 11.59
N MET A 101 0.69 -27.58 11.88
CA MET A 101 -0.17 -27.45 13.05
C MET A 101 -1.46 -28.26 12.89
N ILE A 102 -2.04 -28.29 11.69
CA ILE A 102 -3.23 -29.11 11.37
C ILE A 102 -2.92 -30.60 11.58
N ASN A 103 -1.72 -31.04 11.18
CA ASN A 103 -1.35 -32.46 11.25
C ASN A 103 -0.89 -32.91 12.65
N ASN A 104 -0.19 -32.05 13.41
CA ASN A 104 0.47 -32.46 14.66
C ASN A 104 -0.11 -31.81 15.94
N ASN A 105 -1.11 -30.92 15.83
CA ASN A 105 -1.75 -30.10 16.88
C ASN A 105 -0.82 -29.18 17.71
N SER A 106 0.47 -29.48 17.81
CA SER A 106 1.45 -28.67 18.51
C SER A 106 2.86 -28.90 17.99
N ALA A 107 3.74 -27.92 18.16
CA ALA A 107 5.16 -28.07 17.86
C ALA A 107 6.05 -27.23 18.77
N ASN A 108 7.30 -27.65 18.94
CA ASN A 108 8.30 -26.85 19.62
C ASN A 108 8.65 -25.59 18.81
N TYR A 109 8.56 -24.40 19.43
CA TYR A 109 8.76 -23.11 18.76
C TYR A 109 10.12 -22.98 18.05
N LYS A 110 11.21 -23.38 18.73
CA LYS A 110 12.55 -23.30 18.13
C LYS A 110 12.68 -24.23 16.93
N ARG A 111 12.21 -25.47 17.06
CA ARG A 111 12.24 -26.47 15.97
C ARG A 111 11.44 -26.01 14.76
N LEU A 112 10.26 -25.42 15.00
CA LEU A 112 9.40 -24.89 13.97
C LEU A 112 10.13 -23.79 13.18
N ILE A 113 10.77 -22.84 13.85
CA ILE A 113 11.57 -21.78 13.21
C ILE A 113 12.63 -22.35 12.27
N VAL A 114 13.48 -23.26 12.74
CA VAL A 114 14.57 -23.75 11.90
C VAL A 114 14.03 -24.58 10.74
N SER A 115 13.01 -25.41 10.97
CA SER A 115 12.39 -26.22 9.91
C SER A 115 11.70 -25.39 8.83
N SER A 116 10.99 -24.33 9.22
CA SER A 116 10.31 -23.44 8.28
C SER A 116 11.30 -22.53 7.55
N ALA A 117 12.38 -22.11 8.21
CA ALA A 117 13.48 -21.37 7.59
C ALA A 117 14.15 -22.18 6.47
N GLU A 118 14.46 -23.45 6.74
CA GLU A 118 15.04 -24.37 5.77
C GLU A 118 14.09 -24.59 4.59
N PHE A 119 12.82 -24.93 4.86
CA PHE A 119 11.83 -25.18 3.83
C PHE A 119 11.59 -23.97 2.91
N MET A 120 11.51 -22.77 3.49
CA MET A 120 11.27 -21.54 2.74
C MET A 120 12.53 -20.92 2.13
N ASN A 121 13.72 -21.46 2.45
CA ASN A 121 15.02 -20.89 2.15
C ASN A 121 15.10 -19.40 2.55
N ILE A 122 14.82 -19.11 3.82
CA ILE A 122 14.90 -17.78 4.44
C ILE A 122 15.61 -17.86 5.79
N SER A 123 16.04 -16.72 6.33
CA SER A 123 16.73 -16.72 7.63
C SER A 123 15.83 -17.19 8.77
N PRO A 124 16.36 -17.91 9.78
CA PRO A 124 15.63 -18.21 11.02
C PRO A 124 15.06 -16.97 11.72
N VAL A 125 15.72 -15.82 11.59
CA VAL A 125 15.23 -14.55 12.16
C VAL A 125 13.97 -14.07 11.44
N THR A 126 13.92 -14.19 10.12
CA THR A 126 12.74 -13.86 9.31
C THR A 126 11.57 -14.76 9.69
N THR A 127 11.81 -16.08 9.74
CA THR A 127 10.80 -17.06 10.17
C THR A 127 10.30 -16.78 11.58
N LYS A 128 11.20 -16.45 12.52
CA LYS A 128 10.84 -16.07 13.88
C LYS A 128 9.85 -14.91 13.88
N ARG A 129 10.11 -13.85 13.11
CA ARG A 129 9.20 -12.69 12.99
C ARG A 129 7.83 -13.09 12.45
N TYR A 130 7.78 -13.93 11.42
CA TYR A 130 6.51 -14.41 10.86
C TYR A 130 5.74 -15.26 11.88
N LEU A 131 6.41 -16.17 12.56
CA LEU A 131 5.78 -17.01 13.59
C LEU A 131 5.31 -16.19 14.80
N ASP A 132 6.10 -15.22 15.27
CA ASP A 132 5.69 -14.31 16.34
C ASP A 132 4.44 -13.51 15.94
N LYS A 133 4.34 -13.08 14.68
CA LYS A 133 3.13 -12.44 14.14
C LYS A 133 1.94 -13.40 14.11
N MET A 134 2.13 -14.67 13.76
CA MET A 134 1.08 -15.70 13.85
C MET A 134 0.66 -16.01 15.30
N CYS A 135 1.52 -15.74 16.27
CA CYS A 135 1.26 -15.89 17.70
C CYS A 135 0.79 -14.61 18.40
N SER A 136 0.54 -13.52 17.65
CA SER A 136 -0.04 -12.28 18.17
C SER A 136 -1.46 -12.50 18.71
N ASP A 137 -2.05 -11.49 19.33
CA ASP A 137 -3.41 -11.57 19.87
C ASP A 137 -4.44 -11.82 18.75
N GLU A 138 -4.23 -11.24 17.58
CA GLU A 138 -4.99 -11.44 16.34
C GLU A 138 -4.57 -12.69 15.56
N GLY A 139 -3.44 -13.30 15.92
CA GLY A 139 -2.94 -14.51 15.29
C GLY A 139 -3.70 -15.76 15.72
N ILE A 140 -3.79 -16.75 14.84
CA ILE A 140 -4.47 -18.04 15.11
C ILE A 140 -3.68 -19.00 16.01
N LEU A 141 -2.40 -18.73 16.23
CA LEU A 141 -1.53 -19.55 17.08
C LEU A 141 -1.31 -18.91 18.44
N LYS A 142 -0.96 -19.71 19.43
CA LYS A 142 -0.50 -19.28 20.75
C LYS A 142 0.80 -19.99 21.11
N ARG A 143 1.61 -19.34 21.96
CA ARG A 143 2.89 -19.89 22.44
C ARG A 143 2.95 -20.05 23.96
N PRO A 144 2.21 -20.99 24.57
CA PRO A 144 2.40 -21.32 25.98
C PRO A 144 3.74 -22.03 26.19
N ALA A 145 4.58 -21.50 27.08
CA ALA A 145 5.82 -22.14 27.55
C ALA A 145 6.77 -22.67 26.43
N GLY A 146 6.82 -21.98 25.28
CA GLY A 146 7.71 -22.35 24.16
C GLY A 146 7.18 -23.45 23.24
N VAL A 147 5.96 -23.92 23.46
CA VAL A 147 5.21 -24.80 22.53
C VAL A 147 4.23 -23.93 21.75
N VAL A 148 4.14 -24.16 20.44
CA VAL A 148 3.18 -23.50 19.55
C VAL A 148 1.95 -24.40 19.43
N GLN A 149 0.77 -23.81 19.59
CA GLN A 149 -0.53 -24.50 19.51
C GLN A 149 -1.54 -23.60 18.79
N VAL A 150 -2.60 -24.20 18.23
CA VAL A 150 -3.74 -23.46 17.69
C VAL A 150 -4.60 -22.89 18.83
N LYS A 151 -5.10 -21.67 18.69
CA LYS A 151 -6.05 -21.08 19.65
C LYS A 151 -7.41 -21.78 19.54
N GLN A 152 -8.16 -21.87 20.64
CA GLN A 152 -9.47 -22.55 20.64
C GLN A 152 -10.51 -21.76 19.83
N ASN A 153 -10.44 -20.43 19.84
CA ASN A 153 -11.30 -19.52 19.11
C ASN A 153 -10.70 -19.07 17.76
N TRP A 154 -9.89 -19.92 17.12
CA TRP A 154 -9.21 -19.54 15.88
C TRP A 154 -10.17 -19.18 14.74
N GLU A 155 -11.38 -19.75 14.73
CA GLU A 155 -12.42 -19.49 13.73
C GLU A 155 -12.91 -18.04 13.75
N GLU A 156 -12.86 -17.39 14.90
CA GLU A 156 -13.23 -15.97 15.08
C GLU A 156 -12.05 -15.02 14.82
N LEU A 157 -10.82 -15.53 14.92
CA LEU A 157 -9.58 -14.75 14.80
C LEU A 157 -8.91 -14.89 13.42
N VAL A 158 -9.45 -15.73 12.54
CA VAL A 158 -8.82 -16.06 11.27
C VAL A 158 -8.82 -14.85 10.33
N SER A 159 -7.64 -14.41 9.93
CA SER A 159 -7.52 -13.41 8.87
C SER A 159 -7.97 -14.00 7.52
N LEU A 160 -8.47 -13.18 6.60
CA LEU A 160 -8.85 -13.63 5.25
C LEU A 160 -7.70 -14.41 4.58
N THR A 161 -6.46 -13.94 4.74
CA THR A 161 -5.27 -14.61 4.21
C THR A 161 -5.05 -16.00 4.82
N ASP A 162 -5.25 -16.16 6.13
CA ASP A 162 -5.10 -17.47 6.77
C ASP A 162 -6.22 -18.42 6.39
N LEU A 163 -7.44 -17.90 6.21
CA LEU A 163 -8.59 -18.68 5.76
C LEU A 163 -8.36 -19.22 4.34
N GLU A 164 -7.89 -18.37 3.42
CA GLU A 164 -7.49 -18.77 2.06
C GLU A 164 -6.43 -19.87 2.10
N ILE A 165 -5.37 -19.68 2.89
CA ILE A 165 -4.30 -20.67 3.05
C ILE A 165 -4.84 -22.00 3.59
N MET A 166 -5.72 -21.96 4.60
CA MET A 166 -6.29 -23.19 5.16
C MET A 166 -7.19 -23.91 4.19
N ASN A 167 -7.96 -23.19 3.38
CA ASN A 167 -8.78 -23.79 2.32
C ASN A 167 -7.90 -24.46 1.26
N GLU A 168 -6.82 -23.80 0.82
CA GLU A 168 -5.85 -24.41 -0.10
C GLU A 168 -5.24 -25.71 0.46
N ILE A 169 -4.89 -25.72 1.76
CA ILE A 169 -4.33 -26.91 2.41
C ILE A 169 -5.37 -28.05 2.43
N LYS A 170 -6.62 -27.76 2.79
CA LYS A 170 -7.70 -28.75 2.82
C LYS A 170 -7.96 -29.35 1.44
N GLU A 171 -8.05 -28.51 0.41
CA GLU A 171 -8.23 -28.95 -0.98
C GLU A 171 -7.08 -29.86 -1.44
N THR A 172 -5.83 -29.46 -1.15
CA THR A 172 -4.64 -30.27 -1.49
C THR A 172 -4.68 -31.64 -0.78
N ASN A 173 -5.07 -31.68 0.50
CA ASN A 173 -5.19 -32.92 1.26
C ASN A 173 -6.30 -33.83 0.74
N GLU A 174 -7.42 -33.28 0.26
CA GLU A 174 -8.50 -34.05 -0.36
C GLU A 174 -8.07 -34.67 -1.69
N GLN A 175 -7.38 -33.91 -2.55
CA GLN A 175 -6.82 -34.41 -3.81
C GLN A 175 -5.82 -35.56 -3.57
N LEU A 176 -4.93 -35.42 -2.57
CA LEU A 176 -3.98 -36.48 -2.20
C LEU A 176 -4.69 -37.74 -1.71
N LYS A 177 -5.77 -37.61 -0.93
CA LYS A 177 -6.58 -38.77 -0.49
C LYS A 177 -7.22 -39.48 -1.68
N GLN A 178 -7.78 -38.74 -2.63
CA GLN A 178 -8.41 -39.29 -3.83
C GLN A 178 -7.39 -40.02 -4.72
N ALA A 179 -6.19 -39.46 -4.89
CA ALA A 179 -5.09 -40.07 -5.64
C ALA A 179 -4.63 -41.39 -5.00
N ASN A 180 -4.47 -41.41 -3.67
CA ASN A 180 -4.04 -42.61 -2.95
C ASN A 180 -5.13 -43.69 -2.83
N SER A 181 -6.42 -43.34 -3.03
CA SER A 181 -7.54 -44.29 -3.05
C SER A 181 -7.86 -44.86 -4.44
N GLY A 182 -7.17 -44.38 -5.49
CA GLY A 182 -7.37 -44.81 -6.87
C GLY A 182 -6.32 -45.80 -7.40
N GLU A 183 -5.44 -46.31 -6.53
CA GLU A 183 -4.37 -47.28 -6.87
C GLU A 183 -4.71 -48.74 -6.47
N ASP A 184 -6.00 -49.07 -6.25
CA ASP A 184 -6.47 -50.45 -6.04
C ASP A 184 -6.92 -51.14 -7.35
#